data_AF-A0A9D5NH65-F1
#
_entry.id   AF-A0A9D5NH65-F1
#
_cell.length_a   1.000
_cell.length_b   1.000
_cell.length_c   1.000
_cell.angle_alpha   90.00
_cell.angle_beta   90.00
_cell.angle_gamma   90.00
#
_symmetry.space_group_name_H-M   'P 1'
#
loop_
_entity.id
_entity.type
_entity.pdbx_description
1 polymer ?
#
loop_
_entity_poly.entity_id
_entity_poly.type
_entity_poly.pdbx_seq_one_letter_code
_entity_poly.pdbx_strand_id
1 'polypeptide(L)'
;MTKYNENISSQYPIITLIRMLTIFDYRSGFIRNWTGDKEKLTIHQIGHIMGLNGREMNQVIDVLEPMGLISEYKTKKKRYLIVEDIIINAIVEGKEIKMVLLNIDKSINQEFNM
;
A
#
# COMPACT_ATOMS: atom_id res chain seq x y z
N MET A 1 4.00 -23.97 -22.47
CA MET A 1 2.76 -23.20 -22.24
C MET A 1 2.37 -23.46 -20.79
N THR A 2 2.34 -22.52 -19.85
CA THR A 2 1.95 -21.09 -19.84
C THR A 2 3.07 -20.19 -19.29
N LYS A 3 3.52 -19.19 -20.06
CA LYS A 3 4.33 -18.06 -19.56
C LYS A 3 3.35 -16.93 -19.19
N TYR A 4 2.76 -17.00 -18.01
CA TYR A 4 2.15 -15.82 -17.38
C TYR A 4 3.24 -15.13 -16.56
N ASN A 5 4.09 -14.36 -17.23
CA ASN A 5 4.93 -13.33 -16.61
C ASN A 5 4.75 -12.04 -17.40
N GLU A 6 3.50 -11.74 -17.76
CA GLU A 6 3.14 -10.38 -18.13
C GLU A 6 3.23 -9.56 -16.84
N ASN A 7 4.03 -8.48 -16.89
CA ASN A 7 4.29 -7.58 -15.78
C ASN A 7 2.98 -6.93 -15.29
N ILE A 8 2.29 -7.59 -14.36
CA ILE A 8 1.05 -7.11 -13.72
C ILE A 8 1.25 -5.72 -13.08
N SER A 9 2.47 -5.36 -12.70
CA SER A 9 2.73 -4.14 -11.95
C SER A 9 2.55 -2.83 -12.72
N SER A 10 2.90 -2.78 -14.00
CA SER A 10 2.72 -1.58 -14.84
C SER A 10 1.32 -1.47 -15.43
N GLN A 11 0.63 -2.60 -15.63
CA GLN A 11 -0.76 -2.64 -16.08
C GLN A 11 -1.75 -2.33 -14.95
N TYR A 12 -1.38 -2.56 -13.68
CA TYR A 12 -2.29 -2.38 -12.55
C TYR A 12 -1.65 -1.58 -11.40
N PRO A 13 -1.43 -0.25 -11.56
CA PRO A 13 -0.81 0.61 -10.53
C PRO A 13 -1.52 0.57 -9.18
N ILE A 14 -2.85 0.52 -9.17
CA ILE A 14 -3.66 0.40 -7.93
C ILE A 14 -3.41 -0.93 -7.23
N ILE A 15 -3.30 -2.03 -7.97
CA ILE A 15 -2.96 -3.34 -7.38
C ILE A 15 -1.54 -3.31 -6.80
N THR A 16 -0.61 -2.66 -7.50
CA THR A 16 0.76 -2.45 -6.97
C THR A 16 0.75 -1.64 -5.68
N LEU A 17 -0.05 -0.58 -5.59
CA LEU A 17 -0.23 0.17 -4.34
C LEU A 17 -0.75 -0.73 -3.22
N ILE A 18 -1.83 -1.47 -3.45
CA ILE A 18 -2.39 -2.41 -2.46
C ILE A 18 -1.32 -3.40 -1.99
N ARG A 19 -0.52 -3.95 -2.90
CA ARG A 19 0.59 -4.86 -2.56
C ARG A 19 1.68 -4.16 -1.73
N MET A 20 2.04 -2.90 -2.04
CA MET A 20 2.98 -2.15 -1.22
C MET A 20 2.45 -1.98 0.22
N LEU A 21 1.18 -1.65 0.36
CA LEU A 21 0.53 -1.43 1.66
C LEU A 21 0.41 -2.73 2.49
N THR A 22 0.46 -3.91 1.87
CA THR A 22 0.46 -5.19 2.60
C THR A 22 1.86 -5.62 3.05
N ILE A 23 2.91 -5.09 2.40
CA ILE A 23 4.30 -5.49 2.64
C ILE A 23 5.03 -4.53 3.58
N PHE A 24 4.67 -3.24 3.59
CA PHE A 24 5.43 -2.20 4.30
C PHE A 24 4.63 -1.49 5.40
N ASP A 25 5.33 -0.87 6.34
CA ASP A 25 4.74 0.09 7.29
C ASP A 25 4.63 1.45 6.59
N TYR A 26 3.40 1.95 6.43
CA TYR A 26 3.09 3.20 5.73
C TYR A 26 2.42 4.23 6.65
N ARG A 27 2.19 3.92 7.92
CA ARG A 27 1.35 4.74 8.83
C ARG A 27 1.89 6.14 9.10
N SER A 28 3.16 6.38 8.80
CA SER A 28 3.82 7.67 8.96
C SER A 28 3.82 8.53 7.68
N GLY A 29 3.05 8.14 6.66
CA GLY A 29 3.14 8.67 5.30
C GLY A 29 4.30 8.04 4.53
N PHE A 30 5.51 8.01 5.08
CA PHE A 30 6.64 7.33 4.42
C PHE A 30 6.51 5.81 4.49
N ILE A 31 6.84 5.15 3.37
CA ILE A 31 7.02 3.70 3.28
C ILE A 31 8.28 3.26 4.05
N ARG A 32 8.13 2.31 4.96
CA ARG A 32 9.17 1.79 5.86
C ARG A 32 9.14 0.27 5.95
N ASN A 33 10.26 -0.33 6.33
CA ASN A 33 10.28 -1.72 6.75
C ASN A 33 9.49 -1.92 8.06
N TRP A 34 8.91 -3.10 8.25
CA TRP A 34 8.27 -3.51 9.52
C TRP A 34 9.27 -3.83 10.64
N THR A 35 10.56 -3.87 10.34
CA THR A 35 11.62 -4.19 11.31
C THR A 35 11.74 -3.12 12.40
N GLY A 36 12.37 -3.46 13.53
CA GLY A 36 12.41 -2.61 14.74
C GLY A 36 12.91 -1.17 14.51
N ASP A 37 13.82 -0.96 13.57
CA ASP A 37 14.38 0.37 13.26
C ASP A 37 13.45 1.23 12.39
N LYS A 38 12.41 0.64 11.77
CA LYS A 38 11.43 1.31 10.90
C LYS A 38 12.06 2.26 9.88
N GLU A 39 13.14 1.82 9.23
CA GLU A 39 13.89 2.66 8.29
C GLU A 39 13.01 3.08 7.10
N LYS A 40 13.13 4.36 6.67
CA LYS A 40 12.49 4.88 5.45
C LYS A 40 13.12 4.25 4.22
N LEU A 41 12.29 3.64 3.37
CA LEU A 41 12.74 3.04 2.13
C LEU A 41 12.73 4.06 0.98
N THR A 42 13.79 4.03 0.19
CA THR A 42 13.81 4.74 -1.09
C THR A 42 12.93 4.04 -2.12
N ILE A 43 12.46 4.77 -3.12
CA ILE A 43 11.67 4.22 -4.24
C ILE A 43 12.39 3.07 -4.94
N HIS A 44 13.72 3.15 -5.03
CA HIS A 44 14.53 2.06 -5.59
C HIS A 44 14.49 0.79 -4.75
N GLN A 45 14.62 0.91 -3.41
CA GLN A 45 14.52 -0.23 -2.50
C GLN A 45 13.12 -0.84 -2.51
N ILE A 46 12.08 0.00 -2.52
CA ILE A 46 10.68 -0.44 -2.66
C ILE A 46 10.51 -1.23 -3.95
N GLY A 47 10.94 -0.67 -5.08
CA GLY A 47 10.88 -1.32 -6.39
C GLY A 47 11.58 -2.68 -6.37
N HIS A 48 12.81 -2.76 -5.85
CA HIS A 48 13.55 -4.01 -5.74
C HIS A 48 12.81 -5.10 -4.96
N ILE A 49 12.26 -4.76 -3.79
CA ILE A 49 11.48 -5.70 -2.95
C ILE A 49 10.19 -6.13 -3.66
N MET A 50 9.56 -5.21 -4.40
CA MET A 50 8.34 -5.46 -5.16
C MET A 50 8.58 -6.25 -6.47
N GLY A 51 9.84 -6.51 -6.83
CA GLY A 51 10.23 -7.15 -8.09
C GLY A 51 10.10 -6.21 -9.30
N LEU A 52 10.18 -4.90 -9.08
CA LEU A 52 10.01 -3.85 -10.08
C LEU A 52 11.35 -3.21 -10.43
N ASN A 53 11.58 -3.00 -11.72
CA ASN A 53 12.66 -2.14 -12.17
C ASN A 53 12.29 -0.66 -12.05
N GLY A 54 13.27 0.22 -12.23
CA GLY A 54 13.07 1.67 -12.08
C GLY A 54 12.04 2.26 -13.05
N ARG A 55 11.91 1.69 -14.26
CA ARG A 55 10.92 2.16 -15.25
C ARG A 55 9.50 1.83 -14.81
N GLU A 56 9.26 0.60 -14.37
CA GLU A 56 7.96 0.15 -13.87
C GLU A 56 7.55 0.93 -12.62
N MET A 57 8.47 1.14 -11.69
CA MET A 57 8.17 1.90 -10.48
C MET A 57 7.80 3.35 -10.82
N ASN A 58 8.50 3.98 -11.77
CA ASN A 58 8.11 5.32 -12.23
C ASN A 58 6.73 5.32 -12.89
N GLN A 59 6.39 4.33 -13.71
CA GLN A 59 5.05 4.23 -14.31
C GLN A 59 3.94 4.13 -13.25
N VAL A 60 4.19 3.36 -12.18
CA VAL A 60 3.26 3.28 -11.05
C VAL A 60 3.11 4.65 -10.38
N ILE A 61 4.20 5.39 -10.19
CA ILE A 61 4.18 6.73 -9.60
C ILE A 61 3.42 7.72 -10.49
N ASP A 62 3.73 7.74 -11.78
CA ASP A 62 3.14 8.65 -12.77
C ASP A 62 1.61 8.48 -12.87
N VAL A 63 1.07 7.30 -12.53
CA VAL A 63 -0.38 7.05 -12.48
C VAL A 63 -0.98 7.42 -11.12
N LEU A 64 -0.35 7.02 -10.01
CA LEU A 64 -0.96 7.16 -8.68
C LEU A 64 -0.78 8.55 -8.06
N GLU A 65 0.27 9.28 -8.42
CA GLU A 65 0.54 10.62 -7.89
C GLU A 65 -0.52 11.64 -8.34
N PRO A 66 -0.93 11.71 -9.63
CA PRO A 66 -2.04 12.58 -10.05
C PRO A 66 -3.40 12.22 -9.42
N MET A 67 -3.57 10.97 -8.97
CA MET A 67 -4.77 10.53 -8.25
C MET A 67 -4.78 10.97 -6.78
N GLY A 68 -3.69 11.57 -6.29
CA GLY A 68 -3.56 11.98 -4.89
C GLY A 68 -3.49 10.82 -3.90
N LEU A 69 -3.06 9.64 -4.35
CA LEU A 69 -2.95 8.45 -3.50
C LEU A 69 -1.56 8.32 -2.88
N ILE A 70 -0.56 8.84 -3.57
CA ILE A 70 0.85 8.91 -3.15
C ILE A 70 1.45 10.24 -3.59
N SER A 71 2.61 10.58 -3.05
CA SER A 71 3.48 11.63 -3.58
C SER A 71 4.95 11.23 -3.51
N GLU A 72 5.75 11.92 -4.31
CA GLU A 72 7.20 11.76 -4.28
C GLU A 72 7.90 12.85 -3.44
N TYR A 73 8.70 12.42 -2.45
CA TYR A 73 9.63 13.29 -1.75
C TYR A 73 11.08 13.11 -2.24
N LYS A 74 11.64 14.17 -2.82
CA LYS A 74 13.01 14.20 -3.38
C LYS A 74 13.98 14.90 -2.44
N THR A 75 15.09 14.23 -2.15
CA THR A 75 16.30 14.82 -1.56
C THR A 75 17.40 14.88 -2.62
N LYS A 76 18.53 15.54 -2.34
CA LYS A 76 19.67 15.67 -3.28
C LYS A 76 20.17 14.34 -3.87
N LYS A 77 19.99 13.21 -3.18
CA LYS A 77 20.51 11.89 -3.61
C LYS A 77 19.48 10.76 -3.60
N LYS A 78 18.32 10.95 -2.98
CA LYS A 78 17.36 9.87 -2.72
C LYS A 78 15.93 10.34 -2.97
N ARG A 79 15.12 9.42 -3.49
CA ARG A 79 13.69 9.58 -3.76
C ARG A 79 12.92 8.67 -2.80
N TYR A 80 11.88 9.19 -2.18
CA TYR A 80 11.05 8.49 -1.21
C TYR A 80 9.59 8.54 -1.64
N LEU A 81 8.85 7.47 -1.36
CA LEU A 81 7.41 7.41 -1.59
C LEU A 81 6.68 7.78 -0.31
N ILE A 82 5.70 8.68 -0.44
CA ILE A 82 4.75 9.03 0.61
C ILE A 82 3.39 8.47 0.20
N VAL A 83 2.72 7.78 1.12
CA VAL A 83 1.31 7.41 1.03
C VAL A 83 0.51 8.55 1.63
N GLU A 84 -0.45 9.06 0.87
CA GLU A 84 -1.23 10.22 1.28
C GLU A 84 -2.19 9.88 2.42
N ASP A 85 -2.45 10.86 3.29
CA ASP A 85 -3.30 10.71 4.47
C ASP A 85 -4.70 10.21 4.11
N ILE A 86 -5.22 10.55 2.92
CA ILE A 86 -6.51 10.05 2.43
C ILE A 86 -6.55 8.52 2.37
N ILE A 87 -5.46 7.88 1.94
CA ILE A 87 -5.36 6.42 1.88
C ILE A 87 -5.24 5.85 3.28
N ILE A 88 -4.41 6.46 4.12
CA ILE A 88 -4.19 6.00 5.50
C ILE A 88 -5.50 6.04 6.28
N ASN A 89 -6.22 7.16 6.21
CA ASN A 89 -7.49 7.37 6.90
C ASN A 89 -8.57 6.41 6.36
N ALA A 90 -8.69 6.25 5.04
CA ALA A 90 -9.65 5.31 4.45
C ALA A 90 -9.42 3.87 4.93
N ILE A 91 -8.17 3.44 5.11
CA ILE A 91 -7.85 2.10 5.63
C ILE A 91 -8.19 1.98 7.12
N VAL A 92 -7.92 3.02 7.91
CA VAL A 92 -8.25 3.06 9.34
C VAL A 92 -9.77 3.01 9.53
N GLU A 93 -10.51 3.90 8.88
CA GLU A 93 -11.98 3.94 8.91
C GLU A 93 -12.59 2.61 8.44
N GLY A 94 -12.09 2.05 7.33
CA GLY A 94 -12.55 0.76 6.83
C GLY A 94 -12.33 -0.38 7.83
N LYS A 95 -11.24 -0.35 8.59
CA LYS A 95 -10.98 -1.33 9.67
C LYS A 95 -11.99 -1.16 10.81
N GLU A 96 -12.30 0.06 11.20
CA GLU A 96 -13.28 0.34 12.26
C GLU A 96 -14.68 -0.14 11.86
N ILE A 97 -15.12 0.17 10.65
CA ILE A 97 -16.40 -0.30 10.09
C ILE A 97 -16.46 -1.83 10.10
N LYS A 98 -15.40 -2.51 9.64
CA LYS A 98 -15.33 -3.97 9.66
C LYS A 98 -15.48 -4.54 11.07
N MET A 99 -14.85 -3.93 12.07
CA MET A 99 -14.95 -4.37 13.45
C MET A 99 -16.37 -4.22 14.01
N VAL A 100 -17.06 -3.13 13.66
CA VAL A 100 -18.47 -2.92 14.02
C VAL A 100 -19.36 -4.01 13.40
N LEU A 101 -19.21 -4.28 12.10
CA LEU A 101 -19.98 -5.32 11.40
C LEU A 101 -19.77 -6.70 12.03
N LEU A 102 -18.53 -7.07 12.34
CA LEU A 102 -18.23 -8.35 12.99
C LEU A 102 -18.82 -8.47 14.40
N ASN A 103 -18.97 -7.35 15.12
CA ASN A 103 -19.62 -7.36 16.44
C ASN A 103 -21.14 -7.51 16.32
N ILE A 104 -21.76 -6.89 15.32
CA ILE A 104 -23.19 -7.04 15.02
C ILE A 104 -23.49 -8.50 14.64
N ASP A 105 -22.68 -9.11 13.77
CA ASP A 105 -22.86 -10.52 13.38
C ASP A 105 -22.76 -11.46 14.60
N LYS A 106 -21.85 -11.17 15.54
CA LYS A 106 -21.73 -11.95 16.79
C LYS A 106 -22.95 -11.79 17.69
N SER A 107 -23.48 -10.59 17.86
CA SER A 107 -24.67 -10.36 18.69
C SER A 107 -25.90 -11.04 18.10
N ILE A 108 -26.09 -10.95 16.79
CA ILE A 108 -27.18 -11.65 16.09
C ILE A 108 -27.08 -13.16 16.31
N ASN A 109 -25.90 -13.74 16.13
CA ASN A 109 -25.70 -15.19 16.33
C ASN A 109 -25.85 -15.64 17.80
N GLN A 110 -25.70 -14.76 18.78
CA GLN A 110 -25.98 -15.06 20.18
C GLN A 110 -27.48 -15.05 20.49
N GLU A 111 -28.24 -14.13 19.89
CA GLU A 111 -29.71 -14.06 20.06
C GLU A 111 -30.44 -15.26 19.45
N PHE A 112 -29.92 -15.85 18.36
CA PHE A 112 -30.52 -17.05 17.74
C PHE A 112 -30.13 -18.38 18.40
N ASN A 113 -29.17 -18.39 19.33
CA ASN A 113 -28.72 -19.58 20.06
C ASN A 113 -29.22 -19.64 21.51
N MET A 114 -30.11 -18.70 21.90
CA MET A 114 -30.92 -18.77 23.13
C MET A 114 -32.33 -19.28 22.80
#